data_AF-A0A8J4T7E9-F1
#
_entry.id   AF-A0A8J4T7E9-F1
#
_cell.length_a   1.000
_cell.length_b   1.000
_cell.length_c   1.000
_cell.angle_alpha   90.00
_cell.angle_beta   90.00
_cell.angle_gamma   90.00
#
_symmetry.space_group_name_H-M   'P 1'
#
loop_
_entity.id
_entity.type
_entity.pdbx_description
1 polymer ?
#
loop_
_entity_poly.entity_id
_entity_poly.type
_entity_poly.pdbx_seq_one_letter_code
_entity_poly.pdbx_strand_id
1 'polypeptide(L)'
;IKKAYRQRALTCHPDKNPDNPKAAELFHQLSQALEVLTDAAARAAYDKVRAAKKQAEERTRRLDDKRKKIKLDLEARERQAEAESQKTEELKITRTLEEEIVRLREEGSRQLQEEQRLIREQIQKERELRLNAQSTHADFSSVQQNNRKVTPKLKLKWKCKKDDENNGGYSQEVLQSLLHKYGDILNIVVSSKKKGSAVVEFATVRAA
;
A
#
# COMPACT_ATOMS: atom_id res chain seq x y z
N ILE A 1 64.36 -30.98 -5.13
CA ILE A 1 63.75 -31.41 -3.85
C ILE A 1 64.73 -31.24 -2.68
N LYS A 2 65.87 -31.94 -2.64
CA LYS A 2 66.87 -31.83 -1.56
C LYS A 2 67.37 -30.40 -1.29
N LYS A 3 67.58 -29.57 -2.34
CA LYS A 3 67.94 -28.15 -2.20
C LYS A 3 66.87 -27.33 -1.44
N ALA A 4 65.61 -27.49 -1.83
CA ALA A 4 64.48 -26.80 -1.21
C ALA A 4 64.23 -27.28 0.23
N TYR A 5 64.41 -28.58 0.50
CA TYR A 5 64.37 -29.14 1.85
C TYR A 5 65.45 -28.50 2.73
N ARG A 6 66.71 -28.47 2.29
CA ARG A 6 67.80 -27.84 3.08
C ARG A 6 67.52 -26.37 3.40
N GLN A 7 66.99 -25.61 2.45
CA GLN A 7 66.62 -24.21 2.68
C GLN A 7 65.52 -24.07 3.73
N ARG A 8 64.43 -24.84 3.61
CA ARG A 8 63.32 -24.79 4.58
C ARG A 8 63.67 -25.38 5.95
N ALA A 9 64.46 -26.43 5.98
CA ALA A 9 64.94 -27.08 7.20
C ALA A 9 65.80 -26.11 8.04
N LEU A 10 66.63 -25.29 7.39
CA LEU A 10 67.40 -24.24 8.08
C LEU A 10 66.50 -23.14 8.67
N THR A 11 65.43 -22.76 7.95
CA THR A 11 64.48 -21.74 8.43
C THR A 11 63.62 -22.26 9.59
N CYS A 12 63.19 -23.52 9.55
CA CYS A 12 62.32 -24.13 10.55
C CYS A 12 63.08 -24.95 11.60
N HIS A 13 64.41 -24.80 11.72
CA HIS A 13 65.20 -25.63 12.63
C HIS A 13 64.85 -25.29 14.09
N PRO A 14 64.56 -26.29 14.95
CA PRO A 14 64.18 -26.05 16.34
C PRO A 14 65.29 -25.35 17.16
N ASP A 15 66.55 -25.68 16.90
CA ASP A 15 67.72 -25.05 17.56
C ASP A 15 67.89 -23.55 17.21
N LYS A 16 67.46 -23.14 16.01
CA LYS A 16 67.53 -21.72 15.59
C LYS A 16 66.27 -20.93 15.97
N ASN A 17 65.21 -21.64 16.35
CA ASN A 17 63.92 -21.06 16.70
C ASN A 17 63.39 -21.68 18.02
N PRO A 18 64.15 -21.55 19.13
CA PRO A 18 63.77 -22.17 20.40
C PRO A 18 62.44 -21.64 20.96
N ASP A 19 62.09 -20.40 20.62
CA ASP A 19 60.85 -19.73 21.07
C ASP A 19 59.60 -20.13 20.27
N ASN A 20 59.76 -20.88 19.16
CA ASN A 20 58.65 -21.24 18.29
C ASN A 20 58.34 -22.75 18.37
N PRO A 21 57.29 -23.17 19.10
CA PRO A 21 56.94 -24.58 19.21
C PRO A 21 56.49 -25.19 17.88
N LYS A 22 56.04 -24.39 16.91
CA LYS A 22 55.67 -24.86 15.57
C LYS A 22 56.88 -25.16 14.69
N ALA A 23 58.08 -24.69 15.04
CA ALA A 23 59.29 -24.97 14.26
C ALA A 23 59.59 -26.48 14.25
N ALA A 24 59.49 -27.14 15.41
CA ALA A 24 59.67 -28.58 15.52
C ALA A 24 58.64 -29.37 14.70
N GLU A 25 57.36 -28.98 14.76
CA GLU A 25 56.29 -29.62 14.00
C GLU A 25 56.49 -29.46 12.47
N LEU A 26 56.79 -28.23 12.02
CA LEU A 26 57.05 -27.95 10.61
C LEU A 26 58.30 -28.69 10.10
N PHE A 27 59.35 -28.78 10.92
CA PHE A 27 60.56 -29.55 10.60
C PHE A 27 60.25 -31.04 10.45
N HIS A 28 59.40 -31.59 11.32
CA HIS A 28 58.95 -32.98 11.23
C HIS A 28 58.12 -33.22 9.95
N GLN A 29 57.17 -32.33 9.64
CA GLN A 29 56.37 -32.40 8.41
C GLN A 29 57.25 -32.28 7.15
N LEU A 30 58.27 -31.42 7.16
CA LEU A 30 59.24 -31.31 6.07
C LEU A 30 60.03 -32.60 5.86
N SER A 31 60.38 -33.29 6.95
CA SER A 31 61.10 -34.57 6.91
C SER A 31 60.24 -35.67 6.29
N GLN A 32 58.98 -35.79 6.72
CA GLN A 32 58.00 -36.72 6.12
C GLN A 32 57.75 -36.43 4.64
N ALA A 33 57.60 -35.15 4.28
CA ALA A 33 57.43 -34.76 2.89
C ALA A 33 58.67 -35.09 2.04
N LEU A 34 59.88 -34.95 2.59
CA LEU A 34 61.11 -35.33 1.89
C LEU A 34 61.14 -36.84 1.64
N GLU A 35 60.77 -37.66 2.62
CA GLU A 35 60.73 -39.13 2.50
C GLU A 35 59.85 -39.57 1.31
N VAL A 36 58.61 -39.08 1.28
CA VAL A 36 57.64 -39.39 0.21
C VAL A 36 58.10 -38.86 -1.16
N LEU A 37 58.73 -37.68 -1.20
CA LEU A 37 59.16 -37.06 -2.46
C LEU A 37 60.51 -37.57 -2.98
N THR A 38 61.28 -38.25 -2.14
CA THR A 38 62.61 -38.80 -2.52
C THR A 38 62.49 -40.16 -3.18
N ASP A 39 61.52 -40.98 -2.76
CA ASP A 39 61.19 -42.22 -3.48
C ASP A 39 60.30 -41.93 -4.70
N ALA A 40 60.74 -42.39 -5.86
CA ALA A 40 60.01 -42.23 -7.12
C ALA A 40 58.67 -42.98 -7.11
N ALA A 41 58.60 -44.16 -6.48
CA ALA A 41 57.38 -44.94 -6.40
C ALA A 41 56.35 -44.29 -5.46
N ALA A 42 56.76 -43.92 -4.25
CA ALA A 42 55.92 -43.18 -3.30
C ALA A 42 55.40 -41.86 -3.88
N ARG A 43 56.26 -41.10 -4.57
CA ARG A 43 55.87 -39.85 -5.23
C ARG A 43 54.82 -40.07 -6.32
N ALA A 44 55.02 -41.05 -7.18
CA ALA A 44 54.07 -41.37 -8.24
C ALA A 44 52.70 -41.80 -7.67
N ALA A 45 52.69 -42.60 -6.59
CA ALA A 45 51.47 -42.99 -5.90
C ALA A 45 50.75 -41.79 -5.28
N TYR A 46 51.48 -40.90 -4.60
CA TYR A 46 50.94 -39.66 -4.03
C TYR A 46 50.33 -38.75 -5.10
N ASP A 47 51.06 -38.52 -6.20
CA ASP A 47 50.60 -37.68 -7.30
C ASP A 47 49.35 -38.26 -7.98
N LYS A 48 49.27 -39.59 -8.12
CA LYS A 48 48.09 -40.29 -8.67
C LYS A 48 46.86 -40.11 -7.77
N VAL A 49 47.00 -40.29 -6.46
CA VAL A 49 45.88 -40.10 -5.50
C VAL A 49 45.41 -38.64 -5.53
N ARG A 50 46.34 -37.69 -5.57
CA ARG A 50 46.00 -36.27 -5.61
C ARG A 50 45.28 -35.88 -6.90
N ALA A 51 45.73 -36.40 -8.04
CA ALA A 51 45.09 -36.20 -9.32
C ALA A 51 43.68 -36.81 -9.36
N ALA A 52 43.53 -38.04 -8.86
CA ALA A 52 42.23 -38.71 -8.77
C ALA A 52 41.24 -37.94 -7.88
N LYS A 53 41.69 -37.44 -6.73
CA LYS A 53 40.86 -36.61 -5.84
C LYS A 53 40.40 -35.33 -6.55
N LYS A 54 41.31 -34.61 -7.21
CA LYS A 54 40.98 -33.40 -7.97
C LYS A 54 39.99 -33.68 -9.10
N GLN A 55 40.16 -34.78 -9.83
CA GLN A 55 39.24 -35.20 -10.88
C GLN A 55 37.85 -35.58 -10.33
N ALA A 56 37.80 -36.26 -9.18
CA ALA A 56 36.55 -36.60 -8.51
C ALA A 56 35.79 -35.35 -8.05
N GLU A 57 36.50 -34.39 -7.41
CA GLU A 57 35.95 -33.09 -7.00
C GLU A 57 35.43 -32.27 -8.19
N GLU A 58 36.15 -32.29 -9.31
CA GLU A 58 35.69 -31.60 -10.52
C GLU A 58 34.44 -32.27 -11.11
N ARG A 59 34.36 -33.61 -11.07
CA ARG A 59 33.17 -34.35 -11.52
C ARG A 59 31.96 -34.02 -10.65
N THR A 60 32.10 -34.06 -9.33
CA THR A 60 30.99 -33.71 -8.42
C THR A 60 30.56 -32.26 -8.63
N ARG A 61 31.52 -31.33 -8.69
CA ARG A 61 31.23 -29.92 -8.99
C ARG A 61 30.47 -29.73 -10.31
N ARG A 62 30.89 -30.40 -11.39
CA ARG A 62 30.18 -30.35 -12.69
C ARG A 62 28.76 -30.92 -12.60
N LEU A 63 28.55 -31.97 -11.79
CA LEU A 63 27.20 -32.51 -11.56
C LEU A 63 26.34 -31.51 -10.78
N ASP A 64 26.90 -30.85 -9.79
CA ASP A 64 26.21 -29.84 -8.98
C ASP A 64 25.84 -28.61 -9.82
N ASP A 65 26.73 -28.14 -10.70
CA ASP A 65 26.44 -27.06 -11.64
C ASP A 65 25.27 -27.41 -12.58
N LYS A 66 25.26 -28.64 -13.12
CA LYS A 66 24.16 -29.13 -13.97
C LYS A 66 22.84 -29.23 -13.19
N ARG A 67 22.87 -29.81 -11.99
CA ARG A 67 21.69 -29.90 -11.11
C ARG A 67 21.14 -28.53 -10.76
N LYS A 68 22.03 -27.59 -10.43
CA LYS A 68 21.66 -26.19 -10.15
C LYS A 68 21.00 -25.55 -11.37
N LYS A 69 21.54 -25.74 -12.57
CA LYS A 69 20.94 -25.21 -13.80
C LYS A 69 19.55 -25.77 -14.06
N ILE A 70 19.36 -27.08 -13.90
CA ILE A 70 18.04 -27.72 -14.08
C ILE A 70 17.05 -27.21 -13.04
N LYS A 71 17.45 -27.11 -11.77
CA LYS A 71 16.59 -26.56 -10.71
C LYS A 71 16.15 -25.14 -11.03
N LEU A 72 17.07 -24.27 -11.45
CA LEU A 72 16.76 -22.88 -11.79
C LEU A 72 15.83 -22.78 -13.01
N ASP A 73 16.02 -23.63 -14.03
CA ASP A 73 15.13 -23.67 -15.20
C ASP A 73 13.71 -24.11 -14.82
N LEU A 74 13.61 -25.13 -13.95
CA LEU A 74 12.34 -25.65 -13.46
C LEU A 74 11.61 -24.61 -12.61
N GLU A 75 12.29 -23.99 -11.65
CA GLU A 75 11.73 -22.92 -10.80
C GLU A 75 11.28 -21.69 -11.60
N ALA A 76 12.05 -21.31 -12.64
CA ALA A 76 11.67 -20.22 -13.53
C ALA A 76 10.38 -20.54 -14.30
N ARG A 77 10.24 -21.78 -14.80
CA ARG A 77 9.05 -22.22 -15.51
C ARG A 77 7.83 -22.31 -14.60
N GLU A 78 7.99 -22.83 -13.38
CA GLU A 78 6.93 -22.86 -12.36
C GLU A 78 6.47 -21.45 -12.00
N ARG A 79 7.41 -20.53 -11.75
CA ARG A 79 7.08 -19.12 -11.45
C ARG A 79 6.31 -18.45 -12.59
N GLN A 80 6.68 -18.71 -13.84
CA GLN A 80 5.97 -18.16 -15.00
C GLN A 80 4.54 -18.71 -15.07
N ALA A 81 4.36 -20.01 -14.90
CA ALA A 81 3.03 -20.62 -14.89
C ALA A 81 2.15 -20.11 -13.73
N GLU A 82 2.73 -19.96 -12.53
CA GLU A 82 2.03 -19.37 -11.39
C GLU A 82 1.65 -17.91 -11.63
N ALA A 83 2.56 -17.10 -12.19
CA ALA A 83 2.28 -15.71 -12.53
C ALA A 83 1.20 -15.57 -13.60
N GLU A 84 1.21 -16.42 -14.62
CA GLU A 84 0.15 -16.48 -15.63
C GLU A 84 -1.20 -16.86 -15.00
N SER A 85 -1.21 -17.90 -14.16
CA SER A 85 -2.42 -18.31 -13.43
C SER A 85 -2.96 -17.16 -12.55
N GLN A 86 -2.10 -16.52 -11.77
CA GLN A 86 -2.47 -15.38 -10.93
C GLN A 86 -3.02 -14.24 -11.76
N LYS A 87 -2.36 -13.88 -12.86
CA LYS A 87 -2.82 -12.82 -13.77
C LYS A 87 -4.19 -13.15 -14.37
N THR A 88 -4.44 -14.40 -14.77
CA THR A 88 -5.75 -14.78 -15.30
C THR A 88 -6.84 -14.69 -14.22
N GLU A 89 -6.51 -15.01 -12.98
CA GLU A 89 -7.46 -14.93 -11.87
C GLU A 89 -7.74 -13.46 -11.49
N GLU A 90 -6.70 -12.63 -11.43
CA GLU A 90 -6.83 -11.18 -11.27
C GLU A 90 -7.71 -10.57 -12.36
N LEU A 91 -7.53 -10.96 -13.63
CA LEU A 91 -8.35 -10.49 -14.74
C LEU A 91 -9.82 -10.92 -14.62
N LYS A 92 -10.11 -12.11 -14.11
CA LYS A 92 -11.49 -12.53 -13.81
C LYS A 92 -12.07 -11.69 -12.69
N ILE A 93 -11.32 -11.51 -11.59
CA ILE A 93 -11.76 -10.70 -10.45
C ILE A 93 -12.05 -9.27 -10.91
N THR A 94 -11.15 -8.64 -11.66
CA THR A 94 -11.35 -7.27 -12.15
C THR A 94 -12.59 -7.18 -13.02
N ARG A 95 -12.79 -8.14 -13.93
CA ARG A 95 -14.00 -8.18 -14.77
C ARG A 95 -15.27 -8.31 -13.94
N THR A 96 -15.31 -9.20 -12.95
CA THR A 96 -16.48 -9.37 -12.07
C THR A 96 -16.78 -8.12 -11.26
N LEU A 97 -15.76 -7.40 -10.79
CA LEU A 97 -15.92 -6.14 -10.08
C LEU A 97 -16.43 -5.03 -11.01
N GLU A 98 -15.94 -4.97 -12.24
CA GLU A 98 -16.41 -4.00 -13.24
C GLU A 98 -17.90 -4.22 -13.56
N GLU A 99 -18.31 -5.48 -13.76
CA GLU A 99 -19.71 -5.84 -13.98
C GLU A 99 -20.59 -5.44 -12.78
N GLU A 100 -20.13 -5.66 -11.54
CA GLU A 100 -20.87 -5.26 -10.33
C GLU A 100 -20.94 -3.72 -10.18
N ILE A 101 -19.88 -2.98 -10.50
CA ILE A 101 -19.89 -1.51 -10.48
C ILE A 101 -20.90 -0.96 -11.50
N VAL A 102 -20.95 -1.53 -12.70
CA VAL A 102 -21.92 -1.13 -13.73
C VAL A 102 -23.33 -1.35 -13.21
N ARG A 103 -23.62 -2.52 -12.66
CA ARG A 103 -24.92 -2.84 -12.06
C ARG A 103 -25.33 -1.83 -10.98
N LEU A 104 -24.44 -1.54 -10.02
CA LEU A 104 -24.72 -0.59 -8.94
C LEU A 104 -24.93 0.85 -9.47
N ARG A 105 -24.20 1.25 -10.52
CA ARG A 105 -24.39 2.56 -11.17
C ARG A 105 -25.74 2.64 -11.86
N GLU A 106 -26.15 1.58 -12.55
CA GLU A 106 -27.46 1.53 -13.21
C GLU A 106 -28.60 1.55 -12.19
N GLU A 107 -28.51 0.77 -11.12
CA GLU A 107 -29.48 0.76 -10.02
C GLU A 107 -29.59 2.15 -9.37
N GLY A 108 -28.46 2.79 -9.05
CA GLY A 108 -28.44 4.16 -8.53
C GLY A 108 -29.02 5.20 -9.51
N SER A 109 -28.76 5.05 -10.82
CA SER A 109 -29.31 5.95 -11.83
C SER A 109 -30.82 5.79 -11.99
N ARG A 110 -31.37 4.58 -11.88
CA ARG A 110 -32.81 4.33 -11.96
C ARG A 110 -33.54 4.97 -10.79
N GLN A 111 -33.04 4.78 -9.56
CA GLN A 111 -33.62 5.38 -8.37
C GLN A 111 -33.70 6.91 -8.48
N LEU A 112 -32.61 7.53 -8.93
CA LEU A 112 -32.59 8.98 -9.13
C LEU A 112 -33.60 9.44 -10.20
N GLN A 113 -33.75 8.69 -11.30
CA GLN A 113 -34.73 9.02 -12.34
C GLN A 113 -36.17 8.89 -11.83
N GLU A 114 -36.46 7.86 -11.04
CA GLU A 114 -37.77 7.66 -10.41
C GLU A 114 -38.09 8.79 -9.42
N GLU A 115 -37.15 9.15 -8.55
CA GLU A 115 -37.30 10.30 -7.65
C GLU A 115 -37.52 11.61 -8.42
N GLN A 116 -36.71 11.88 -9.46
CA GLN A 116 -36.90 13.07 -10.30
C GLN A 116 -38.26 13.09 -10.98
N ARG A 117 -38.76 11.93 -11.42
CA ARG A 117 -40.08 11.81 -12.06
C ARG A 117 -41.20 12.12 -11.08
N LEU A 118 -41.16 11.52 -9.89
CA LEU A 118 -42.14 11.79 -8.82
C LEU A 118 -42.14 13.27 -8.43
N ILE A 119 -40.96 13.86 -8.24
CA ILE A 119 -40.82 15.30 -7.94
C ILE A 119 -41.42 16.15 -9.06
N ARG A 120 -41.14 15.84 -10.33
CA ARG A 120 -41.72 16.57 -11.48
C ARG A 120 -43.24 16.46 -11.51
N GLU A 121 -43.79 15.27 -11.29
CA GLU A 121 -45.24 15.05 -11.27
C GLU A 121 -45.90 15.82 -10.12
N GLN A 122 -45.27 15.84 -8.94
CA GLN A 122 -45.75 16.59 -7.78
C GLN A 122 -45.74 18.10 -8.04
N ILE A 123 -44.67 18.62 -8.66
CA ILE A 123 -44.60 20.03 -9.09
C ILE A 123 -45.69 20.35 -10.12
N GLN A 124 -45.98 19.43 -11.04
CA GLN A 124 -46.98 19.63 -12.08
C GLN A 124 -48.39 19.64 -11.49
N LYS A 125 -48.73 18.67 -10.63
CA LYS A 125 -50.00 18.66 -9.88
C LYS A 125 -50.16 19.89 -9.01
N GLU A 126 -49.11 20.34 -8.30
CA GLU A 126 -49.17 21.58 -7.51
C GLU A 126 -49.43 22.80 -8.41
N ARG A 127 -48.79 22.87 -9.58
CA ARG A 127 -49.04 23.95 -10.56
C ARG A 127 -50.45 23.91 -11.12
N GLU A 128 -50.96 22.74 -11.49
CA GLU A 128 -52.32 22.57 -12.02
C GLU A 128 -53.36 22.93 -10.95
N LEU A 129 -53.17 22.51 -9.69
CA LEU A 129 -54.02 22.93 -8.58
C LEU A 129 -53.99 24.46 -8.37
N ARG A 130 -52.82 25.10 -8.49
CA ARG A 130 -52.71 26.56 -8.43
C ARG A 130 -53.40 27.26 -9.59
N LEU A 131 -53.24 26.76 -10.81
CA LEU A 131 -53.91 27.27 -12.00
C LEU A 131 -55.43 27.10 -11.90
N ASN A 132 -55.89 25.95 -11.41
CA ASN A 132 -57.31 25.66 -11.23
C ASN A 132 -57.94 26.53 -10.12
N ALA A 133 -57.20 26.76 -9.02
CA ALA A 133 -57.58 27.71 -7.98
C ALA A 133 -57.55 29.17 -8.46
N GLN A 134 -56.72 29.51 -9.45
CA GLN A 134 -56.74 30.81 -10.12
C GLN A 134 -57.89 30.95 -11.13
N SER A 135 -58.33 29.87 -11.78
CA SER A 135 -59.51 29.90 -12.68
C SER A 135 -60.86 29.93 -11.96
N THR A 136 -60.91 29.61 -10.66
CA THR A 136 -62.12 29.76 -9.83
C THR A 136 -62.22 31.10 -9.11
N HIS A 137 -61.26 32.02 -9.31
CA HIS A 137 -61.24 33.35 -8.70
C HIS A 137 -60.95 34.44 -9.72
N ALA A 138 -61.90 34.63 -10.64
CA ALA A 138 -62.11 35.90 -11.33
C ALA A 138 -63.30 36.65 -10.70
N ASP A 139 -63.33 36.69 -9.37
CA ASP A 139 -64.00 37.75 -8.61
C ASP A 139 -63.58 37.63 -7.13
N PHE A 140 -63.49 38.79 -6.50
CA PHE A 140 -63.29 39.02 -5.06
C PHE A 140 -61.87 38.94 -4.48
N SER A 141 -61.30 40.13 -4.28
CA SER A 141 -60.17 40.42 -3.40
C SER A 141 -60.50 40.09 -1.94
N SER A 142 -59.75 39.20 -1.28
CA SER A 142 -59.33 39.37 0.12
C SER A 142 -58.40 38.26 0.61
N VAL A 143 -57.17 38.66 0.93
CA VAL A 143 -56.37 38.27 2.10
C VAL A 143 -56.57 36.84 2.64
N GLN A 144 -55.81 35.89 2.10
CA GLN A 144 -55.27 34.79 2.90
C GLN A 144 -53.78 34.67 2.61
N GLN A 145 -52.99 35.40 3.42
CA GLN A 145 -51.57 35.14 3.58
C GLN A 145 -51.42 33.72 4.12
N ASN A 146 -51.16 32.76 3.23
CA ASN A 146 -50.49 31.53 3.60
C ASN A 146 -49.12 31.92 4.15
N ASN A 147 -49.05 32.09 5.46
CA ASN A 147 -47.86 32.43 6.19
C ASN A 147 -46.93 31.20 6.15
N ARG A 148 -46.27 30.97 5.00
CA ARG A 148 -45.00 30.26 4.96
C ARG A 148 -44.14 31.03 5.95
N LYS A 149 -43.95 30.51 7.16
CA LYS A 149 -42.90 30.97 8.07
C LYS A 149 -41.59 30.74 7.32
N VAL A 150 -41.21 31.70 6.48
CA VAL A 150 -39.91 31.76 5.82
C VAL A 150 -38.96 32.12 6.95
N THR A 151 -38.41 31.10 7.58
CA THR A 151 -37.33 31.27 8.53
C THR A 151 -36.08 31.62 7.72
N PRO A 152 -35.49 32.81 7.92
CA PRO A 152 -34.27 33.18 7.23
C PRO A 152 -33.15 32.20 7.59
N LYS A 153 -32.58 31.56 6.56
CA LYS A 153 -31.45 30.65 6.68
C LYS A 153 -30.18 31.34 6.24
N LEU A 154 -29.24 31.48 7.15
CA LEU A 154 -27.93 32.07 6.91
C LEU A 154 -26.89 30.95 6.77
N LYS A 155 -26.17 30.95 5.64
CA LYS A 155 -25.05 30.03 5.43
C LYS A 155 -23.75 30.72 5.76
N LEU A 156 -23.06 30.21 6.78
CA LEU A 156 -21.77 30.71 7.23
C LEU A 156 -20.64 29.88 6.63
N LYS A 157 -19.56 30.57 6.27
CA LYS A 157 -18.32 29.97 5.77
C LYS A 157 -17.12 30.72 6.32
N TRP A 158 -16.18 29.98 6.92
CA TRP A 158 -14.92 30.52 7.43
C TRP A 158 -13.74 29.66 6.99
N LYS A 159 -12.53 30.21 7.16
CA LYS A 159 -11.29 29.50 6.85
C LYS A 159 -10.93 28.61 8.04
N CYS A 160 -10.63 27.35 7.75
CA CYS A 160 -10.13 26.36 8.72
C CYS A 160 -8.84 25.76 8.14
N LYS A 161 -7.79 25.58 8.96
CA LYS A 161 -6.54 24.95 8.50
C LYS A 161 -6.77 23.44 8.37
N LYS A 162 -6.02 22.78 7.48
CA LYS A 162 -6.21 21.35 7.14
C LYS A 162 -6.09 20.43 8.37
N ASP A 163 -5.26 20.81 9.35
CA ASP A 163 -4.94 19.99 10.53
C ASP A 163 -5.71 20.40 11.80
N ASP A 164 -6.69 21.30 11.71
CA ASP A 164 -7.52 21.67 12.86
C ASP A 164 -8.64 20.62 13.05
N GLU A 165 -8.61 19.89 14.16
CA GLU A 165 -9.72 19.02 14.60
C GLU A 165 -10.93 19.85 15.07
N ASN A 166 -10.67 21.05 15.60
CA ASN A 166 -11.69 21.91 16.22
C ASN A 166 -12.48 22.79 15.24
N ASN A 167 -12.52 22.44 13.96
CA ASN A 167 -13.27 23.16 12.90
C ASN A 167 -13.01 24.69 12.87
N GLY A 168 -11.77 25.10 13.17
CA GLY A 168 -11.36 26.51 13.23
C GLY A 168 -11.85 27.27 14.49
N GLY A 169 -12.26 26.57 15.55
CA GLY A 169 -12.67 27.15 16.84
C GLY A 169 -14.14 27.56 16.92
N TYR A 170 -14.90 27.43 15.83
CA TYR A 170 -16.31 27.78 15.76
C TYR A 170 -17.18 26.54 15.97
N SER A 171 -17.37 26.18 17.25
CA SER A 171 -18.36 25.18 17.66
C SER A 171 -19.78 25.75 17.61
N GLN A 172 -20.78 24.88 17.70
CA GLN A 172 -22.19 25.28 17.73
C GLN A 172 -22.47 26.32 18.82
N GLU A 173 -21.89 26.14 20.01
CA GLU A 173 -22.06 27.03 21.16
C GLU A 173 -21.44 28.42 20.94
N VAL A 174 -20.25 28.47 20.35
CA VAL A 174 -19.56 29.74 20.02
C VAL A 174 -20.34 30.51 18.97
N LEU A 175 -20.86 29.83 17.95
CA LEU A 175 -21.70 30.44 16.92
C LEU A 175 -23.04 30.92 17.50
N GLN A 176 -23.62 30.17 18.44
CA GLN A 176 -24.83 30.58 19.14
C GLN A 176 -24.58 31.86 19.94
N SER A 177 -23.51 31.92 20.72
CA SER A 177 -23.13 33.12 21.49
C SER A 177 -22.90 34.34 20.59
N LEU A 178 -22.19 34.15 19.46
CA LEU A 178 -21.87 35.24 18.55
C LEU A 178 -23.09 35.78 17.79
N LEU A 179 -24.02 34.88 17.43
CA LEU A 179 -25.16 35.21 16.55
C LEU A 179 -26.42 35.59 17.33
N HIS A 180 -26.53 35.22 18.60
CA HIS A 180 -27.70 35.54 19.42
C HIS A 180 -27.91 37.05 19.58
N LYS A 181 -26.82 37.85 19.51
CA LYS A 181 -26.92 39.32 19.50
C LYS A 181 -27.63 39.90 18.27
N TYR A 182 -27.74 39.14 17.19
CA TYR A 182 -28.37 39.56 15.94
C TYR A 182 -29.82 39.06 15.79
N GLY A 183 -30.29 38.18 16.67
CA GLY A 183 -31.67 37.71 16.68
C GLY A 183 -31.83 36.34 17.34
N ASP A 184 -33.08 35.93 17.53
CA ASP A 184 -33.42 34.63 18.09
C ASP A 184 -33.11 33.52 17.09
N ILE A 185 -32.28 32.56 17.51
CA ILE A 185 -31.83 31.45 16.66
C ILE A 185 -32.73 30.24 16.93
N LEU A 186 -33.31 29.66 15.88
CA LEU A 186 -34.13 28.45 15.95
C LEU A 186 -33.29 27.18 15.82
N ASN A 187 -32.31 27.18 14.90
CA ASN A 187 -31.50 26.00 14.64
C ASN A 187 -30.09 26.39 14.18
N ILE A 188 -29.08 25.65 14.61
CA ILE A 188 -27.69 25.80 14.19
C ILE A 188 -27.15 24.42 13.84
N VAL A 189 -26.72 24.24 12.60
CA VAL A 189 -26.11 22.99 12.13
C VAL A 189 -24.70 23.28 11.62
N VAL A 190 -23.71 22.75 12.33
CA VAL A 190 -22.31 22.77 11.90
C VAL A 190 -22.04 21.54 11.04
N SER A 191 -21.49 21.74 9.85
CA SER A 191 -21.29 20.65 8.87
C SER A 191 -20.09 19.79 9.24
N SER A 192 -20.34 18.54 9.66
CA SER A 192 -19.29 17.53 9.90
C SER A 192 -18.59 17.08 8.62
N LYS A 193 -19.29 17.11 7.48
CA LYS A 193 -18.77 16.68 6.16
C LYS A 193 -17.88 17.72 5.46
N LYS A 194 -18.03 19.00 5.81
CA LYS A 194 -17.30 20.13 5.21
C LYS A 194 -16.85 21.08 6.32
N LYS A 195 -15.58 20.96 6.73
CA LYS A 195 -14.98 21.85 7.73
C LYS A 195 -15.09 23.32 7.28
N GLY A 196 -15.36 24.22 8.22
CA GLY A 196 -15.50 25.66 7.98
C GLY A 196 -16.87 26.12 7.45
N SER A 197 -17.95 25.36 7.66
CA SER A 197 -19.30 25.78 7.26
C SER A 197 -20.38 25.42 8.27
N ALA A 198 -21.34 26.32 8.46
CA ALA A 198 -22.56 26.10 9.22
C ALA A 198 -23.77 26.72 8.54
N VAL A 199 -24.96 26.24 8.89
CA VAL A 199 -26.24 26.84 8.50
C VAL A 199 -26.97 27.21 9.79
N VAL A 200 -27.40 28.46 9.88
CA VAL A 200 -28.13 29.01 11.03
C VAL A 200 -29.50 29.44 10.54
N GLU A 201 -30.54 29.08 11.28
CA GLU A 201 -31.93 29.43 11.01
C GLU A 201 -32.41 30.37 12.12
N PHE A 202 -32.82 31.59 11.76
CA PHE A 202 -33.33 32.58 12.73
C PHE A 202 -34.86 32.59 12.77
N ALA A 203 -35.42 32.97 13.91
CA ALA A 203 -36.86 33.05 14.15
C ALA A 203 -37.51 34.26 13.47
N THR A 204 -36.75 35.34 13.28
CA THR A 204 -37.24 36.60 12.72
C THR A 204 -36.22 37.22 11.76
N VAL A 205 -36.71 37.88 10.72
CA VAL A 205 -35.88 38.68 9.80
C VAL A 205 -35.74 40.08 10.38
N ARG A 206 -34.80 40.30 11.30
CA ARG A 206 -34.39 41.68 11.62
C ARG A 206 -33.32 42.10 10.63
N ALA A 207 -33.73 42.92 9.65
CA ALA A 207 -32.79 43.72 8.87
C ALA A 207 -32.15 44.73 9.83
N ALA A 208 -30.81 44.75 9.88
CA ALA A 208 -30.03 45.82 10.46
C ALA A 208 -29.51 46.71 9.32
#